data_AF-A0A9D1AHZ4-F1
#
_entry.id   AF-A0A9D1AHZ4-F1
#
_cell.length_a   1.000
_cell.length_b   1.000
_cell.length_c   1.000
_cell.angle_alpha   90.00
_cell.angle_beta   90.00
_cell.angle_gamma   90.00
#
_symmetry.space_group_name_H-M   'P 1'
#
loop_
_entity.id
_entity.type
_entity.pdbx_description
1 polymer ?
#
loop_
_entity_poly.entity_id
_entity_poly.type
_entity_poly.pdbx_seq_one_letter_code
_entity_poly.pdbx_strand_id
1 'polypeptide(L)'
;TAIPPVVEVVRILKGAECNILDETGRIDLEPEMLRQLEWRIASIHAPCYKKDATLEDNTNAYLGVCENPYIDVIGHSGRGSFRYDYQKLIPLFGERGKLVEINESTLKSPSSRKNCTEIATLCKKYRVPVIVDSDAHFALSIGRFSAAAEMLKEIEFPEELVINADSDRFWHYLEQKGIQKNPEW
;
A
#
# COMPACT_ATOMS: atom_id res chain seq x y z
N THR A 1 -7.18 -26.17 8.20
CA THR A 1 -8.31 -25.29 8.58
C THR A 1 -7.98 -23.88 8.15
N ALA A 2 -8.87 -23.22 7.41
CA ALA A 2 -8.68 -21.81 7.02
C ALA A 2 -9.12 -20.88 8.15
N ILE A 3 -8.51 -19.69 8.26
CA ILE A 3 -8.93 -18.64 9.20
C ILE A 3 -10.36 -18.19 8.79
N PRO A 4 -11.32 -18.14 9.74
CA PRO A 4 -12.67 -17.69 9.44
C PRO A 4 -12.66 -16.22 8.99
N PRO A 5 -13.65 -15.79 8.16
CA PRO A 5 -13.73 -14.39 7.72
C PRO A 5 -14.00 -13.40 8.86
N VAL A 6 -14.50 -13.88 10.00
CA VAL A 6 -14.76 -13.06 11.19
C VAL A 6 -14.28 -13.83 12.43
N VAL A 7 -13.64 -13.11 13.34
CA VAL A 7 -13.31 -13.60 14.69
C VAL A 7 -13.90 -12.60 15.68
N GLU A 8 -14.84 -13.05 16.51
CA GLU A 8 -15.67 -12.19 17.36
C GLU A 8 -16.38 -11.10 16.53
N VAL A 9 -15.94 -9.84 16.65
CA VAL A 9 -16.47 -8.68 15.91
C VAL A 9 -15.49 -8.16 14.84
N VAL A 10 -14.37 -8.84 14.64
CA VAL A 10 -13.29 -8.39 13.76
C VAL A 10 -13.38 -9.10 12.42
N ARG A 11 -13.56 -8.31 11.35
CA ARG A 11 -13.44 -8.79 9.96
C ARG A 11 -11.97 -9.08 9.64
N ILE A 12 -11.68 -10.28 9.15
CA ILE A 12 -10.34 -10.70 8.71
C ILE A 12 -10.24 -10.68 7.18
N LEU A 13 -9.72 -9.60 6.60
CA LEU A 13 -9.41 -9.56 5.17
C LEU A 13 -8.28 -10.53 4.85
N LYS A 14 -8.53 -11.47 3.94
CA LYS A 14 -7.52 -12.45 3.51
C LYS A 14 -6.67 -11.81 2.42
N GLY A 15 -5.46 -11.41 2.77
CA GLY A 15 -4.57 -10.70 1.86
C GLY A 15 -3.18 -11.29 1.74
N ALA A 16 -2.37 -10.68 0.87
CA ALA A 16 -0.95 -10.94 0.75
C ALA A 16 -0.18 -9.66 0.40
N GLU A 17 1.05 -9.59 0.88
CA GLU A 17 2.07 -8.68 0.36
C GLU A 17 2.94 -9.47 -0.63
N CYS A 18 2.83 -9.12 -1.91
CA CYS A 18 3.53 -9.79 -2.99
C CYS A 18 4.90 -9.14 -3.19
N ASN A 19 5.91 -9.96 -3.46
CA ASN A 19 7.23 -9.48 -3.85
C ASN A 19 7.22 -9.08 -5.32
N ILE A 20 7.67 -7.86 -5.63
CA ILE A 20 8.00 -7.47 -7.00
C ILE A 20 9.36 -8.06 -7.36
N LEU A 21 9.42 -8.78 -8.50
CA LEU A 21 10.54 -9.64 -8.86
C LEU A 21 11.52 -8.99 -9.84
N ASP A 22 11.04 -8.10 -10.70
CA ASP A 22 11.83 -7.47 -11.76
C ASP A 22 11.21 -6.15 -12.27
N GLU A 23 11.93 -5.47 -13.16
CA GLU A 23 11.55 -4.19 -13.76
C GLU A 23 10.28 -4.23 -14.62
N THR A 24 9.76 -5.42 -14.94
CA THR A 24 8.48 -5.54 -15.66
C THR A 24 7.28 -5.42 -14.73
N GLY A 25 7.50 -5.41 -13.41
CA GLY A 25 6.45 -5.41 -12.39
C GLY A 25 5.83 -6.79 -12.14
N ARG A 26 6.50 -7.86 -12.58
CA ARG A 26 6.11 -9.24 -12.26
C ARG A 26 6.17 -9.46 -10.75
N ILE A 27 5.19 -10.19 -10.22
CA ILE A 27 5.07 -10.54 -8.79
C ILE A 27 5.14 -12.06 -8.57
N ASP A 28 5.31 -12.47 -7.33
CA ASP A 28 5.54 -13.85 -6.89
C ASP A 28 4.27 -14.71 -6.70
N LEU A 29 3.09 -14.17 -7.00
CA LEU A 29 1.82 -14.90 -6.95
C LEU A 29 1.13 -14.97 -8.30
N GLU A 30 0.62 -16.16 -8.62
CA GLU A 30 -0.14 -16.42 -9.85
C GLU A 30 -1.54 -15.78 -9.80
N PRO A 31 -2.11 -15.37 -10.95
CA PRO A 31 -3.44 -14.77 -11.03
C PRO A 31 -4.56 -15.59 -10.37
N GLU A 32 -4.45 -16.93 -10.38
CA GLU A 32 -5.43 -17.81 -9.73
C GLU A 32 -5.44 -17.65 -8.20
N MET A 33 -4.28 -17.46 -7.58
CA MET A 33 -4.17 -17.18 -6.15
C MET A 33 -4.65 -15.76 -5.84
N LEU A 34 -4.23 -14.77 -6.65
CA LEU A 34 -4.61 -13.37 -6.46
C LEU A 34 -6.13 -13.14 -6.55
N ARG A 35 -6.85 -13.92 -7.36
CA ARG A 35 -8.32 -13.88 -7.45
C ARG A 35 -9.03 -14.35 -6.17
N GLN A 36 -8.35 -15.11 -5.32
CA GLN A 36 -8.90 -15.61 -4.06
C GLN A 36 -8.62 -14.68 -2.87
N LEU A 37 -7.76 -13.68 -3.07
CA LEU A 37 -7.38 -12.70 -2.05
C LEU A 37 -8.23 -11.44 -2.16
N GLU A 38 -8.51 -10.86 -0.99
CA GLU A 38 -9.34 -9.68 -0.80
C GLU A 38 -8.51 -8.39 -0.68
N TRP A 39 -7.24 -8.50 -0.29
CA TRP A 39 -6.36 -7.35 -0.10
C TRP A 39 -4.95 -7.67 -0.60
N ARG A 40 -4.50 -7.00 -1.66
CA ARG A 40 -3.22 -7.33 -2.30
C ARG A 40 -2.31 -6.10 -2.33
N ILE A 41 -1.20 -6.21 -1.64
CA ILE A 41 -0.14 -5.22 -1.61
C ILE A 41 0.98 -5.75 -2.51
N ALA A 42 1.68 -4.88 -3.23
CA ALA A 42 2.93 -5.25 -3.88
C ALA A 42 4.04 -4.28 -3.49
N SER A 43 5.21 -4.84 -3.14
CA SER A 43 6.35 -4.06 -2.66
C SER A 43 7.67 -4.63 -3.21
N ILE A 44 8.71 -3.79 -3.23
CA ILE A 44 10.07 -4.26 -3.53
C ILE A 44 10.75 -4.71 -2.22
N HIS A 45 11.22 -5.95 -2.19
CA HIS A 45 12.01 -6.51 -1.10
C HIS A 45 13.40 -6.89 -1.60
N ALA A 46 14.44 -6.42 -0.89
CA ALA A 46 15.83 -6.58 -1.31
C ALA A 46 16.25 -8.04 -1.64
N PRO A 47 15.77 -9.09 -0.93
CA PRO A 47 16.13 -10.47 -1.28
C PRO A 47 15.51 -10.98 -2.59
N CYS A 48 14.42 -10.37 -3.04
CA CYS A 48 13.59 -10.84 -4.16
C CYS A 48 13.79 -10.00 -5.43
N TYR A 49 14.57 -8.92 -5.35
CA TYR A 49 14.71 -7.93 -6.41
C TYR A 49 16.18 -7.69 -6.79
N LYS A 50 16.39 -7.08 -7.94
CA LYS A 50 17.72 -6.77 -8.48
C LYS A 50 18.50 -5.86 -7.51
N LYS A 51 19.74 -6.25 -7.17
CA LYS A 51 20.61 -5.51 -6.22
C LYS A 51 21.01 -4.12 -6.73
N ASP A 52 21.36 -4.02 -8.00
CA ASP A 52 21.85 -2.79 -8.64
C ASP A 52 20.75 -2.15 -9.51
N ALA A 53 19.52 -2.13 -9.00
CA ALA A 53 18.40 -1.52 -9.70
C ALA A 53 18.58 0.00 -9.80
N THR A 54 18.42 0.53 -11.02
CA THR A 54 18.45 1.97 -11.27
C THR A 54 17.12 2.63 -10.88
N LEU A 55 17.09 3.97 -10.86
CA LEU A 55 15.85 4.73 -10.73
C LEU A 55 14.84 4.32 -11.83
N GLU A 56 15.32 4.08 -13.05
CA GLU A 56 14.50 3.66 -14.18
C GLU A 56 13.97 2.22 -13.97
N ASP A 57 14.81 1.29 -13.50
CA ASP A 57 14.39 -0.08 -13.19
C ASP A 57 13.24 -0.08 -12.16
N ASN A 58 13.40 0.66 -11.06
CA ASN A 58 12.36 0.78 -10.03
C ASN A 58 11.10 1.46 -10.57
N THR A 59 11.25 2.48 -11.41
CA THR A 59 10.12 3.17 -12.03
C THR A 59 9.34 2.23 -12.95
N ASN A 60 10.02 1.40 -13.74
CA ASN A 60 9.38 0.42 -14.61
C ASN A 60 8.69 -0.68 -13.79
N ALA A 61 9.32 -1.15 -12.70
CA ALA A 61 8.72 -2.15 -11.81
C ALA A 61 7.39 -1.66 -11.22
N TYR A 62 7.37 -0.44 -10.65
CA TYR A 62 6.15 0.13 -10.10
C TYR A 62 5.11 0.48 -11.17
N LEU A 63 5.53 0.83 -12.40
CA LEU A 63 4.61 1.01 -13.51
C LEU A 63 3.93 -0.31 -13.89
N GLY A 64 4.67 -1.42 -13.97
CA GLY A 64 4.11 -2.74 -14.25
C GLY A 64 3.11 -3.20 -13.18
N VAL A 65 3.43 -2.95 -11.90
CA VAL A 65 2.51 -3.19 -10.78
C VAL A 65 1.25 -2.31 -10.86
N CYS A 66 1.40 -1.05 -11.25
CA CYS A 66 0.28 -0.13 -11.45
C CYS A 66 -0.73 -0.66 -12.47
N GLU A 67 -0.24 -1.29 -13.54
CA GLU A 67 -1.08 -1.88 -14.58
C GLU A 67 -1.62 -3.28 -14.22
N ASN A 68 -1.15 -3.90 -13.13
CA ASN A 68 -1.67 -5.19 -12.68
C ASN A 68 -3.07 -5.03 -12.05
N PRO A 69 -4.13 -5.62 -12.63
CA PRO A 69 -5.51 -5.39 -12.17
C PRO A 69 -5.81 -5.98 -10.79
N TYR A 70 -4.96 -6.89 -10.30
CA TYR A 70 -5.16 -7.54 -9.00
C TYR A 70 -4.57 -6.74 -7.84
N ILE A 71 -3.55 -5.92 -8.04
CA ILE A 71 -2.92 -5.20 -6.93
C ILE A 71 -3.78 -4.02 -6.49
N ASP A 72 -3.96 -3.85 -5.19
CA ASP A 72 -4.75 -2.77 -4.60
C ASP A 72 -3.86 -1.65 -4.04
N VAL A 73 -2.71 -2.01 -3.47
CA VAL A 73 -1.84 -1.10 -2.72
C VAL A 73 -0.40 -1.19 -3.20
N ILE A 74 0.23 -0.02 -3.38
CA ILE A 74 1.67 0.12 -3.54
C ILE A 74 2.30 0.17 -2.14
N GLY A 75 2.96 -0.92 -1.73
CA GLY A 75 3.50 -1.08 -0.37
C GLY A 75 4.85 -0.39 -0.14
N HIS A 76 5.04 0.10 1.09
CA HIS A 76 6.21 0.80 1.67
C HIS A 76 7.21 1.46 0.70
N SER A 77 6.69 2.16 -0.30
CA SER A 77 7.48 2.63 -1.45
C SER A 77 8.39 3.85 -1.16
N GLY A 78 8.43 4.30 0.10
CA GLY A 78 9.31 5.34 0.61
C GLY A 78 10.74 4.89 0.95
N ARG A 79 11.06 3.59 0.86
CA ARG A 79 12.42 3.10 1.14
C ARG A 79 13.43 3.67 0.14
N GLY A 80 14.47 4.33 0.65
CA GLY A 80 15.47 5.04 -0.19
C GLY A 80 16.27 4.15 -1.14
N SER A 81 16.43 2.87 -0.84
CA SER A 81 17.06 1.90 -1.74
C SER A 81 16.25 1.61 -3.01
N PHE A 82 14.97 1.95 -3.02
CA PHE A 82 14.03 1.65 -4.10
C PHE A 82 13.30 2.92 -4.58
N ARG A 83 14.01 4.05 -4.62
CA ARG A 83 13.46 5.29 -5.19
C ARG A 83 13.04 5.06 -6.65
N TYR A 84 11.92 5.67 -7.03
CA TYR A 84 11.39 5.72 -8.39
C TYR A 84 10.95 7.16 -8.70
N ASP A 85 10.52 7.41 -9.93
CA ASP A 85 9.97 8.70 -10.32
C ASP A 85 8.58 8.91 -9.69
N TYR A 86 8.56 9.46 -8.46
CA TYR A 86 7.34 9.76 -7.72
C TYR A 86 6.43 10.73 -8.49
N GLN A 87 7.01 11.76 -9.13
CA GLN A 87 6.25 12.78 -9.84
C GLN A 87 5.46 12.17 -11.00
N LYS A 88 6.07 11.19 -11.69
CA LYS A 88 5.46 10.45 -12.79
C LYS A 88 4.43 9.42 -12.31
N LEU A 89 4.75 8.61 -11.30
CA LEU A 89 3.93 7.44 -10.99
C LEU A 89 2.79 7.69 -9.99
N ILE A 90 2.93 8.62 -9.05
CA ILE A 90 1.86 8.91 -8.08
C ILE A 90 0.52 9.24 -8.75
N PRO A 91 0.41 10.16 -9.72
CA PRO A 91 -0.86 10.40 -10.41
C PRO A 91 -1.38 9.14 -11.14
N LEU A 92 -0.49 8.35 -11.77
CA LEU A 92 -0.88 7.11 -12.45
C LEU A 92 -1.45 6.07 -11.48
N PHE A 93 -0.90 5.95 -10.27
CA PHE A 93 -1.46 5.09 -9.23
C PHE A 93 -2.91 5.47 -8.93
N GLY A 94 -3.20 6.76 -8.77
CA GLY A 94 -4.56 7.26 -8.59
C GLY A 94 -5.48 6.96 -9.77
N GLU A 95 -5.02 7.22 -11.00
CA GLU A 95 -5.79 6.94 -12.22
C GLU A 95 -6.13 5.45 -12.40
N ARG A 96 -5.28 4.54 -11.89
CA ARG A 96 -5.48 3.10 -11.92
C ARG A 96 -6.18 2.55 -10.66
N GLY A 97 -6.64 3.42 -9.78
CA GLY A 97 -7.34 3.05 -8.55
C GLY A 97 -6.47 2.27 -7.56
N LYS A 98 -5.16 2.56 -7.53
CA LYS A 98 -4.22 2.04 -6.54
C LYS A 98 -4.17 2.98 -5.33
N LEU A 99 -4.06 2.40 -4.15
CA LEU A 99 -3.72 3.13 -2.93
C LEU A 99 -2.20 3.20 -2.78
N VAL A 100 -1.71 4.26 -2.15
CA VAL A 100 -0.30 4.37 -1.76
C VAL A 100 -0.18 4.18 -0.24
N GLU A 101 0.67 3.26 0.18
CA GLU A 101 0.88 2.96 1.60
C GLU A 101 1.73 4.03 2.30
N ILE A 102 1.28 4.47 3.47
CA ILE A 102 2.06 5.24 4.44
C ILE A 102 2.31 4.34 5.65
N ASN A 103 3.44 3.65 5.60
CA ASN A 103 3.82 2.57 6.50
C ASN A 103 4.63 3.08 7.71
N GLU A 104 4.17 2.79 8.93
CA GLU A 104 4.85 3.20 10.18
C GLU A 104 6.29 2.68 10.24
N SER A 105 6.51 1.41 9.90
CA SER A 105 7.83 0.79 10.00
C SER A 105 8.84 1.41 9.03
N THR A 106 8.38 1.95 7.90
CA THR A 106 9.24 2.64 6.93
C THR A 106 9.70 4.01 7.43
N LEU A 107 8.88 4.69 8.24
CA LEU A 107 9.18 6.04 8.76
C LEU A 107 10.26 6.07 9.84
N LYS A 108 10.71 4.91 10.34
CA LYS A 108 11.75 4.80 11.38
C LYS A 108 13.10 5.36 10.93
N SER A 109 13.38 5.39 9.63
CA SER A 109 14.62 5.97 9.09
C SER A 109 14.39 7.41 8.62
N PRO A 110 15.25 8.39 8.99
CA PRO A 110 15.13 9.77 8.53
C PRO A 110 15.11 9.92 7.00
N SER A 111 15.91 9.11 6.29
CA SER A 111 15.93 9.14 4.82
C SER A 111 14.62 8.65 4.21
N SER A 112 14.02 7.63 4.83
CA SER A 112 12.73 7.08 4.38
C SER A 112 11.58 8.02 4.77
N ARG A 113 11.63 8.67 5.94
CA ARG A 113 10.67 9.73 6.32
C ARG A 113 10.64 10.84 5.27
N LYS A 114 11.79 11.35 4.83
CA LYS A 114 11.86 12.37 3.76
C LYS A 114 11.16 11.90 2.47
N ASN A 115 11.40 10.67 2.04
CA ASN A 115 10.77 10.12 0.84
C ASN A 115 9.27 9.92 1.02
N CYS A 116 8.83 9.38 2.17
CA CYS A 116 7.40 9.23 2.48
C CYS A 116 6.69 10.59 2.49
N THR A 117 7.33 11.65 3.03
CA THR A 117 6.80 13.01 2.98
C THR A 117 6.69 13.54 1.55
N GLU A 118 7.68 13.28 0.70
CA GLU A 118 7.64 13.63 -0.73
C GLU A 118 6.49 12.91 -1.46
N ILE A 119 6.36 11.60 -1.26
CA ILE A 119 5.27 10.77 -1.78
C ILE A 119 3.91 11.29 -1.30
N ALA A 120 3.73 11.50 0.00
CA ALA A 120 2.46 11.97 0.57
C ALA A 120 2.11 13.39 0.08
N THR A 121 3.11 14.27 -0.10
CA THR A 121 2.89 15.60 -0.69
C THR A 121 2.38 15.50 -2.12
N LEU A 122 2.90 14.56 -2.91
CA LEU A 122 2.42 14.30 -4.26
C LEU A 122 1.03 13.67 -4.26
N CYS A 123 0.74 12.73 -3.34
CA CYS A 123 -0.60 12.19 -3.17
C CYS A 123 -1.61 13.29 -2.83
N LYS A 124 -1.26 14.22 -1.93
CA LYS A 124 -2.07 15.41 -1.62
C LYS A 124 -2.30 16.28 -2.86
N LYS A 125 -1.25 16.57 -3.62
CA LYS A 125 -1.31 17.40 -4.84
C LYS A 125 -2.22 16.79 -5.91
N TYR A 126 -2.12 15.49 -6.14
CA TYR A 126 -2.85 14.77 -7.19
C TYR A 126 -4.14 14.11 -6.71
N ARG A 127 -4.50 14.33 -5.44
CA ARG A 127 -5.66 13.72 -4.76
C ARG A 127 -5.68 12.18 -4.83
N VAL A 128 -4.51 11.56 -4.74
CA VAL A 128 -4.34 10.11 -4.71
C VAL A 128 -4.60 9.61 -3.29
N PRO A 129 -5.53 8.67 -3.09
CA PRO A 129 -5.83 8.13 -1.77
C PRO A 129 -4.67 7.30 -1.20
N VAL A 130 -4.52 7.36 0.11
CA VAL A 130 -3.49 6.61 0.87
C VAL A 130 -4.13 5.66 1.87
N ILE A 131 -3.37 4.63 2.25
CA ILE A 131 -3.69 3.74 3.36
C ILE A 131 -2.58 3.82 4.39
N VAL A 132 -2.92 3.88 5.68
CA VAL A 132 -1.95 3.93 6.79
C VAL A 132 -1.95 2.61 7.53
N ASP A 133 -0.77 2.04 7.78
CA ASP A 133 -0.66 0.78 8.52
C ASP A 133 0.62 0.72 9.37
N SER A 134 0.69 -0.29 10.22
CA SER A 134 1.79 -0.49 11.18
C SER A 134 2.90 -1.42 10.68
N ASP A 135 2.66 -2.23 9.65
CA ASP A 135 3.51 -3.34 9.21
C ASP A 135 3.88 -4.28 10.38
N ALA A 136 2.84 -4.70 11.11
CA ALA A 136 3.00 -5.34 12.40
C ALA A 136 3.46 -6.79 12.24
N HIS A 137 4.68 -7.08 12.69
CA HIS A 137 5.22 -8.44 12.82
C HIS A 137 4.96 -9.06 14.21
N PHE A 138 4.21 -8.34 15.07
CA PHE A 138 3.79 -8.79 16.40
C PHE A 138 2.44 -8.16 16.77
N ALA A 139 1.55 -8.94 17.39
CA ALA A 139 0.16 -8.53 17.61
C ALA A 139 0.00 -7.20 18.37
N LEU A 140 0.87 -6.92 19.34
CA LEU A 140 0.78 -5.66 20.12
C LEU A 140 1.19 -4.41 19.34
N SER A 141 1.74 -4.58 18.13
CA SER A 141 2.10 -3.48 17.23
C SER A 141 0.98 -3.13 16.25
N ILE A 142 -0.08 -3.93 16.17
CA ILE A 142 -1.22 -3.67 15.29
C ILE A 142 -1.81 -2.29 15.62
N GLY A 143 -1.99 -1.46 14.59
CA GLY A 143 -2.59 -0.13 14.73
C GLY A 143 -1.67 0.92 15.39
N ARG A 144 -0.38 0.63 15.57
CA ARG A 144 0.60 1.65 15.96
C ARG A 144 1.13 2.36 14.72
N PHE A 145 0.72 3.60 14.52
CA PHE A 145 1.08 4.43 13.36
C PHE A 145 1.38 5.90 13.73
N SER A 146 1.98 6.11 14.91
CA SER A 146 2.25 7.45 15.46
C SER A 146 3.11 8.33 14.54
N ALA A 147 4.17 7.78 13.95
CA ALA A 147 5.05 8.53 13.07
C ALA A 147 4.37 8.85 11.74
N ALA A 148 3.55 7.94 11.23
CA ALA A 148 2.73 8.17 10.04
C ALA A 148 1.72 9.30 10.27
N ALA A 149 0.97 9.26 11.38
CA ALA A 149 0.00 10.30 11.73
C ALA A 149 0.67 11.67 11.93
N GLU A 150 1.82 11.72 12.62
CA GLU A 150 2.59 12.96 12.80
C GLU A 150 3.04 13.54 11.46
N MET A 151 3.67 12.72 10.60
CA MET A 151 4.16 13.15 9.29
C MET A 151 3.03 13.68 8.39
N LEU A 152 1.89 12.98 8.35
CA LEU A 152 0.73 13.43 7.58
C LEU A 152 0.15 14.74 8.12
N LYS A 153 0.14 14.93 9.45
CA LYS A 153 -0.30 16.18 10.08
C LYS A 153 0.64 17.35 9.76
N GLU A 154 1.96 17.13 9.75
CA GLU A 154 2.97 18.15 9.44
C GLU A 154 2.78 18.77 8.04
N ILE A 155 2.33 17.97 7.07
CA ILE A 155 2.06 18.43 5.70
C ILE A 155 0.59 18.83 5.47
N GLU A 156 -0.20 18.87 6.55
CA GLU A 156 -1.65 19.11 6.52
C GLU A 156 -2.34 18.20 5.49
N PHE A 157 -2.02 16.90 5.52
CA PHE A 157 -2.59 15.95 4.58
C PHE A 157 -4.11 15.86 4.77
N PRO A 158 -4.90 15.97 3.70
CA PRO A 158 -6.35 15.91 3.79
C PRO A 158 -6.81 14.54 4.31
N GLU A 159 -7.48 14.54 5.46
CA GLU A 159 -7.96 13.31 6.10
C GLU A 159 -8.90 12.53 5.18
N GLU A 160 -9.67 13.20 4.31
CA GLU A 160 -10.57 12.54 3.35
C GLU A 160 -9.86 11.64 2.33
N LEU A 161 -8.55 11.83 2.12
CA LEU A 161 -7.72 10.98 1.26
C LEU A 161 -7.10 9.80 2.01
N VAL A 162 -7.19 9.72 3.34
CA VAL A 162 -6.75 8.56 4.12
C VAL A 162 -7.92 7.57 4.20
N ILE A 163 -7.86 6.48 3.43
CA ILE A 163 -9.04 5.61 3.25
C ILE A 163 -9.51 4.98 4.56
N ASN A 164 -8.58 4.58 5.42
CA ASN A 164 -8.86 3.94 6.70
C ASN A 164 -8.89 4.91 7.91
N ALA A 165 -8.98 6.22 7.67
CA ALA A 165 -9.32 7.18 8.74
C ALA A 165 -10.81 7.12 9.13
N ASP A 166 -11.66 6.61 8.22
CA ASP A 166 -13.10 6.46 8.43
C ASP A 166 -13.56 5.05 8.03
N SER A 167 -14.38 4.42 8.88
CA SER A 167 -14.79 3.03 8.66
C SER A 167 -15.70 2.88 7.44
N ASP A 168 -16.65 3.79 7.24
CA ASP A 168 -17.59 3.72 6.12
C ASP A 168 -16.88 3.96 4.79
N ARG A 169 -15.90 4.85 4.76
CA ARG A 169 -15.03 5.08 3.61
C ARG A 169 -14.19 3.85 3.26
N PHE A 170 -13.60 3.19 4.25
CA PHE A 170 -12.85 1.95 4.04
C PHE A 170 -13.77 0.86 3.48
N TRP A 171 -14.97 0.72 4.04
CA TRP A 171 -15.95 -0.25 3.53
C TRP A 171 -16.45 0.07 2.13
N HIS A 172 -16.71 1.34 1.83
CA HIS A 172 -17.10 1.77 0.49
C HIS A 172 -16.02 1.41 -0.54
N TYR A 173 -14.73 1.60 -0.19
CA TYR A 173 -13.62 1.17 -1.04
C TYR A 173 -13.63 -0.36 -1.26
N LEU A 174 -13.85 -1.15 -0.20
CA LEU A 174 -13.92 -2.61 -0.31
C LEU A 174 -15.11 -3.08 -1.16
N GLU A 175 -16.28 -2.43 -1.05
CA GLU A 175 -17.47 -2.74 -1.85
C GLU A 175 -17.23 -2.49 -3.34
N GLN A 176 -16.52 -1.42 -3.70
CA GLN A 176 -16.09 -1.16 -5.08
C GLN A 176 -15.17 -2.28 -5.63
N LYS A 177 -14.51 -3.02 -4.74
CA LYS A 177 -13.69 -4.20 -5.07
C LYS A 177 -14.46 -5.53 -5.00
N GLY A 178 -15.78 -5.46 -4.79
CA GLY A 178 -16.65 -6.64 -4.70
C GLY A 178 -16.60 -7.36 -3.34
N ILE A 179 -16.00 -6.75 -2.33
CA ILE A 179 -15.90 -7.31 -0.98
C ILE A 179 -17.07 -6.78 -0.17
N GLN A 180 -18.03 -7.66 0.10
CA GLN A 180 -19.25 -7.26 0.80
C GLN A 180 -19.03 -7.19 2.30
N LYS A 181 -19.54 -6.08 2.85
CA LYS A 181 -20.02 -6.04 4.21
C LYS A 181 -21.16 -7.10 4.30
N ASN A 182 -20.95 -8.23 4.98
CA ASN A 182 -21.99 -9.20 5.41
C ASN A 182 -23.17 -8.63 6.28
N PRO A 183 -24.40 -8.43 5.79
CA PRO A 183 -25.46 -7.65 6.45
C PRO A 183 -25.92 -8.03 7.87
N GLU A 184 -25.39 -9.10 8.48
CA GLU A 184 -25.62 -9.49 9.88
C GLU A 184 -24.69 -8.78 10.90
N TRP A 185 -23.78 -7.90 10.47
CA TRP A 185 -22.96 -7.04 11.36
C TRP A 185 -23.39 -5.57 11.36
#